data_AF-A0A7J0FIQ7-F1
#
_entry.id   AF-A0A7J0FIQ7-F1
#
_cell.length_a   1.000
_cell.length_b   1.000
_cell.length_c   1.000
_cell.angle_alpha   90.00
_cell.angle_beta   90.00
_cell.angle_gamma   90.00
#
_symmetry.space_group_name_H-M   'P 1'
#
loop_
_entity.id
_entity.type
_entity.pdbx_description
1 polymer ?
#
loop_
_entity_poly.entity_id
_entity_poly.type
_entity_poly.pdbx_seq_one_letter_code
_entity_poly.pdbx_strand_id
1 'polypeptide(L)'
;MMSNCLAIIKYMETKNRTEALKKMQEVELHGEWMTIRDRKMMEEASPNVVVARTGRGNYHTIGEAVRKAPDMTLNRYVIRIKAGTYRENVVIPLETL
;
A
#
# COMPACT_ATOMS: atom_id res chain seq x y z
N MET A 1 -46.57 -12.17 -16.86
CA MET A 1 -45.31 -12.93 -16.89
C MET A 1 -44.16 -11.95 -16.88
N MET A 2 -43.30 -11.95 -15.86
CA MET A 2 -42.09 -11.13 -15.89
C MET A 2 -41.21 -11.61 -17.05
N SER A 3 -40.92 -10.72 -18.00
CA SER A 3 -40.12 -11.02 -19.20
C SER A 3 -38.65 -11.26 -18.84
N ASN A 4 -37.98 -12.16 -19.55
CA ASN A 4 -36.55 -12.50 -19.36
C ASN A 4 -35.63 -11.28 -19.39
N CYS A 5 -35.98 -10.22 -20.12
CA CYS A 5 -35.18 -9.00 -20.17
C CYS A 5 -35.10 -8.29 -18.81
N LEU A 6 -36.18 -8.32 -18.01
CA LEU A 6 -36.21 -7.71 -16.69
C LEU A 6 -35.32 -8.47 -15.69
N ALA A 7 -35.28 -9.81 -15.82
CA ALA A 7 -34.41 -10.64 -14.99
C ALA A 7 -32.93 -10.33 -15.23
N ILE A 8 -32.55 -10.11 -16.49
CA ILE A 8 -31.18 -9.76 -16.87
C ILE A 8 -30.80 -8.37 -16.36
N ILE A 9 -31.68 -7.37 -16.51
CA ILE A 9 -31.42 -5.99 -16.01
C ILE A 9 -31.24 -6.01 -14.49
N LYS A 10 -32.15 -6.67 -13.76
CA LYS A 10 -32.05 -6.77 -12.30
C LYS A 10 -30.78 -7.52 -11.87
N TYR A 11 -30.39 -8.56 -12.59
CA TYR A 11 -29.13 -9.28 -12.35
C TYR A 11 -27.92 -8.36 -12.54
N MET A 12 -27.86 -7.62 -13.65
CA MET A 12 -26.76 -6.67 -13.91
C MET A 12 -26.69 -5.55 -12.85
N GLU A 13 -27.83 -4.99 -12.43
CA GLU A 13 -27.89 -4.01 -11.34
C GLU A 13 -27.38 -4.58 -10.02
N THR A 14 -27.79 -5.80 -9.66
CA THR A 14 -27.30 -6.45 -8.43
C THR A 14 -25.80 -6.73 -8.50
N LYS A 15 -25.30 -7.21 -9.64
CA LYS A 15 -23.88 -7.45 -9.86
C LYS A 15 -23.07 -6.16 -9.72
N ASN A 16 -23.49 -5.09 -10.39
CA ASN A 16 -22.83 -3.78 -10.29
C ASN A 16 -22.84 -3.23 -8.85
N ARG A 17 -23.95 -3.40 -8.12
CA ARG A 17 -24.06 -2.99 -6.71
C ARG A 17 -23.13 -3.80 -5.82
N THR A 18 -23.03 -5.12 -6.03
CA THR A 18 -22.09 -5.97 -5.31
C THR A 18 -20.64 -5.65 -5.63
N GLU A 19 -20.31 -5.33 -6.88
CA GLU A 19 -18.97 -4.90 -7.27
C GLU A 19 -18.60 -3.55 -6.64
N ALA A 20 -19.54 -2.61 -6.57
CA ALA A 20 -19.36 -1.34 -5.87
C ALA A 20 -19.13 -1.55 -4.36
N LEU A 21 -19.94 -2.39 -3.71
CA LEU A 21 -19.78 -2.73 -2.30
C LEU A 21 -18.43 -3.41 -2.01
N LYS A 22 -17.99 -4.31 -2.91
CA LYS A 22 -16.69 -4.99 -2.78
C LYS A 22 -15.52 -4.03 -2.94
N LYS A 23 -15.63 -3.04 -3.84
CA LYS A 23 -14.67 -1.90 -3.92
C LYS A 23 -14.66 -1.04 -2.67
N MET A 24 -15.81 -0.83 -2.03
CA MET A 24 -15.89 -0.08 -0.77
C MET A 24 -15.29 -0.87 0.40
N GLN A 25 -15.44 -2.20 0.41
CA GLN A 25 -14.86 -3.09 1.42
C GLN A 25 -13.33 -3.23 1.28
N GLU A 26 -12.76 -3.02 0.08
CA GLU A 26 -11.29 -2.86 -0.09
C GLU A 26 -10.72 -1.62 0.63
N VAL A 27 -11.59 -0.67 1.05
CA VAL A 27 -11.24 0.49 1.89
C VAL A 27 -11.32 0.15 3.38
N GLU A 28 -11.47 -1.12 3.78
CA GLU A 28 -11.19 -1.50 5.16
C GLU A 28 -9.71 -1.21 5.47
N LEU A 29 -9.50 -0.34 6.46
CA LEU A 29 -8.18 0.10 6.91
C LEU A 29 -7.54 -0.99 7.78
N HIS A 30 -6.31 -1.40 7.46
CA HIS A 30 -5.51 -2.30 8.27
C HIS A 30 -4.71 -1.51 9.32
N GLY A 31 -5.32 -1.29 10.49
CA GLY A 31 -4.91 -0.18 11.34
C GLY A 31 -5.19 1.14 10.62
N GLU A 32 -5.44 2.22 11.34
CA GLU A 32 -6.00 3.47 10.80
C GLU A 32 -5.16 4.17 9.68
N TRP A 33 -4.02 3.59 9.27
CA TRP A 33 -2.99 4.21 8.44
C TRP A 33 -2.77 3.57 7.06
N MET A 34 -3.43 2.45 6.69
CA MET A 34 -3.31 1.86 5.35
C MET A 34 -4.53 1.03 4.92
N THR A 35 -4.78 0.88 3.62
CA THR A 35 -5.81 -0.04 3.10
C THR A 35 -5.32 -1.50 3.09
N ILE A 36 -6.23 -2.48 3.16
CA ILE A 36 -5.89 -3.91 3.00
C ILE A 36 -5.18 -4.17 1.67
N ARG A 37 -5.59 -3.46 0.61
CA ARG A 37 -5.00 -3.58 -0.72
C ARG A 37 -3.54 -3.14 -0.73
N ASP A 38 -3.23 -1.99 -0.12
CA ASP A 38 -1.87 -1.50 -0.02
C ASP A 38 -0.99 -2.40 0.84
N ARG A 39 -1.54 -2.96 1.93
CA ARG A 39 -0.86 -3.97 2.74
C ARG A 39 -0.45 -5.18 1.90
N LYS A 40 -1.40 -5.78 1.19
CA LYS A 40 -1.15 -6.97 0.38
C LYS A 40 -0.09 -6.69 -0.70
N MET A 41 -0.18 -5.53 -1.35
CA MET A 41 0.84 -5.11 -2.31
C MET A 41 2.21 -4.94 -1.65
N MET A 42 2.29 -4.45 -0.41
CA MET A 42 3.56 -4.32 0.31
C MET A 42 4.14 -5.67 0.75
N GLU A 43 3.29 -6.64 1.12
CA GLU A 43 3.70 -8.01 1.47
C GLU A 43 4.28 -8.76 0.27
N GLU A 44 3.72 -8.54 -0.93
CA GLU A 44 4.17 -9.16 -2.18
C GLU A 44 5.34 -8.40 -2.85
N ALA A 45 5.57 -7.14 -2.48
CA ALA A 45 6.59 -6.31 -3.10
C ALA A 45 8.02 -6.75 -2.72
N SER A 46 8.89 -6.87 -3.72
CA SER A 46 10.33 -6.98 -3.50
C SER A 46 10.88 -5.63 -3.02
N PRO A 47 11.54 -5.57 -1.84
CA PRO A 47 12.05 -4.30 -1.33
C PRO A 47 13.21 -3.80 -2.17
N ASN A 48 13.28 -2.49 -2.40
CA ASN A 48 14.43 -1.86 -3.03
C ASN A 48 15.64 -1.87 -2.10
N VAL A 49 15.40 -1.58 -0.81
CA VAL A 49 16.44 -1.55 0.22
C VAL A 49 15.92 -2.09 1.56
N VAL A 50 16.83 -2.62 2.37
CA VAL A 50 16.53 -3.19 3.69
C VAL A 50 17.28 -2.43 4.78
N VAL A 51 16.57 -2.00 5.82
CA VAL A 51 17.14 -1.39 7.01
C VAL A 51 17.23 -2.45 8.12
N ALA A 52 18.41 -2.58 8.72
CA ALA A 52 18.64 -3.51 9.81
C ALA A 52 19.67 -2.95 10.79
N ARG A 53 19.26 -2.72 12.04
CA ARG A 53 20.18 -2.25 13.09
C ARG A 53 21.32 -3.23 13.39
N THR A 54 21.09 -4.53 13.25
CA THR A 54 22.07 -5.58 13.59
C THR A 54 23.01 -5.93 12.44
N GLY A 55 23.22 -5.03 11.47
CA GLY A 55 24.27 -5.13 10.44
C GLY A 55 23.95 -6.02 9.22
N ARG A 56 22.82 -6.75 9.23
CA ARG A 56 22.41 -7.60 8.10
C ARG A 56 21.31 -6.91 7.27
N GLY A 57 21.66 -5.78 6.65
CA GLY A 57 20.81 -4.95 5.79
C GLY A 57 21.64 -3.98 4.95
N ASN A 58 21.01 -3.18 4.09
CA ASN A 58 21.66 -2.13 3.30
C ASN A 58 22.05 -0.93 4.18
N TYR A 59 21.19 -0.57 5.14
CA TYR A 59 21.37 0.58 6.03
C TYR A 59 21.11 0.21 7.49
N HIS A 60 21.64 1.00 8.41
CA HIS A 60 21.46 0.82 9.85
C HIS A 60 20.37 1.73 10.42
N THR A 61 20.08 2.83 9.71
CA THR A 61 19.08 3.84 10.09
C THR A 61 18.02 4.01 9.00
N ILE A 62 16.84 4.45 9.39
CA ILE A 62 15.73 4.71 8.48
C ILE A 62 16.00 6.00 7.68
N GLY A 63 16.57 7.03 8.33
CA GLY A 63 16.89 8.30 7.67
C GLY A 63 17.94 8.18 6.56
N GLU A 64 18.89 7.25 6.64
CA GLU A 64 19.80 6.94 5.53
C GLU A 64 19.07 6.34 4.33
N ALA A 65 18.15 5.41 4.58
CA ALA A 65 17.38 4.77 3.52
C ALA A 65 16.46 5.77 2.81
N VAL A 66 15.84 6.68 3.56
CA VAL A 66 14.98 7.74 3.00
C VAL A 66 15.78 8.70 2.13
N ARG A 67 16.95 9.18 2.59
CA ARG A 67 17.81 10.08 1.80
C ARG A 67 18.37 9.44 0.53
N LYS A 68 18.36 8.11 0.44
CA LYS A 68 18.85 7.39 -0.74
C LYS A 68 17.75 6.96 -1.69
N ALA A 69 16.50 7.19 -1.32
CA ALA A 69 15.39 7.10 -2.25
C ALA A 69 15.60 8.13 -3.37
N PRO A 70 15.36 7.76 -4.64
CA PRO A 70 15.42 8.69 -5.76
C PRO A 70 14.27 9.71 -5.68
N ASP A 71 14.56 10.95 -6.04
CA ASP A 71 13.58 12.03 -6.05
C ASP A 71 12.63 11.90 -7.26
N MET A 72 11.39 12.34 -7.08
CA MET A 72 10.36 12.47 -8.13
C MET A 72 10.13 11.22 -9.00
N THR A 73 10.17 10.02 -8.42
CA THR A 73 9.88 8.79 -9.19
C THR A 73 8.40 8.50 -9.31
N LEU A 74 7.95 8.16 -10.52
CA LEU A 74 6.58 7.64 -10.77
C LEU A 74 6.37 6.25 -10.15
N ASN A 75 7.46 5.51 -9.94
CA ASN A 75 7.44 4.18 -9.35
C ASN A 75 7.56 4.27 -7.83
N ARG A 76 6.90 3.33 -7.12
CA ARG A 76 7.00 3.20 -5.67
C ARG A 76 8.40 2.74 -5.26
N TYR A 77 9.00 3.42 -4.28
CA TYR A 77 10.24 3.01 -3.63
C TYR A 77 9.95 2.35 -2.28
N VAL A 78 10.30 1.07 -2.12
CA VAL A 78 9.95 0.26 -0.95
C VAL A 78 11.17 0.05 -0.04
N ILE A 79 11.09 0.56 1.19
CA ILE A 79 12.09 0.40 2.24
C ILE A 79 11.58 -0.64 3.25
N ARG A 80 12.25 -1.80 3.37
CA ARG A 80 11.89 -2.82 4.36
C ARG A 80 12.68 -2.64 5.65
N ILE A 81 11.99 -2.35 6.75
CA ILE A 81 12.61 -2.17 8.07
C ILE A 81 12.50 -3.48 8.84
N LYS A 82 13.64 -4.07 9.23
CA LYS A 82 13.65 -5.26 10.09
C LYS A 82 13.29 -4.90 11.52
N ALA A 83 12.70 -5.87 12.23
CA ALA A 83 12.35 -5.76 13.64
C ALA A 83 13.53 -5.23 14.47
N GLY A 84 13.25 -4.20 15.26
CA GLY A 84 14.21 -3.55 16.14
C GLY A 84 13.74 -2.16 16.53
N THR A 85 14.26 -1.64 17.64
CA THR A 85 14.01 -0.25 18.05
C THR A 85 14.90 0.72 17.29
N TYR A 86 14.34 1.69 16.59
CA TYR A 86 15.08 2.77 15.92
C TYR A 86 14.74 4.09 16.64
N ARG A 87 15.75 4.75 17.22
CA ARG A 87 15.57 6.01 17.97
C ARG A 87 16.07 7.17 17.11
N GLU A 88 15.25 7.60 16.16
CA GLU A 88 15.58 8.65 15.20
C GLU A 88 14.35 9.49 14.86
N ASN A 89 14.57 10.75 14.52
CA ASN A 89 13.54 11.62 13.93
C ASN A 89 13.72 11.59 12.42
N VAL A 90 12.75 11.01 11.71
CA VAL A 90 12.79 10.87 10.25
C VAL A 90 11.96 11.98 9.63
N VAL A 91 12.57 12.75 8.73
CA VAL A 91 11.88 13.74 7.91
C VAL A 91 11.71 13.16 6.52
N ILE A 92 10.47 13.09 6.04
CA ILE A 92 10.14 12.73 4.66
C ILE A 92 9.81 14.04 3.96
N PRO A 93 10.73 14.61 3.16
CA PRO A 93 10.46 15.85 2.46
C PRO A 93 9.36 15.63 1.42
N LEU A 94 8.40 16.55 1.39
CA LEU A 94 7.57 16.73 0.21
C LEU A 94 8.34 17.68 -0.69
N GLU A 95 8.93 17.17 -1.77
CA GLU A 95 9.52 18.06 -2.76
C GLU A 95 8.39 18.72 -3.57
N THR A 96 8.13 19.98 -3.25
CA THR A 96 7.37 20.90 -4.11
C THR A 96 8.30 21.50 -5.16
N LEU A 97 7.87 21.43 -6.42
CA LEU A 97 8.52 22.05 -7.59
C LEU A 97 8.85 23.53 -7.38
#